data_AF-A0A140IEA8-F1
#
_entry.id   AF-A0A140IEA8-F1
#
_cell.length_a   1.000
_cell.length_b   1.000
_cell.length_c   1.000
_cell.angle_alpha   90.00
_cell.angle_beta   90.00
_cell.angle_gamma   90.00
#
_symmetry.space_group_name_H-M   'P 1'
#
loop_
_entity.id
_entity.type
_entity.pdbx_description
1 polymer ?
#
loop_
_entity_poly.entity_id
_entity_poly.type
_entity_poly.pdbx_seq_one_letter_code
_entity_poly.pdbx_strand_id
1 'polypeptide(L)'
;MRVAELLKRIDAAADELHVDRTPAANELVTIGRPALPGLLNLMASSNEETRLHAQRTFEGILMVEMGFVPGRGFSTPDGEDRFRALWTGRGSYDWDADEDARERSLAAWRAWLDMDNRSASP
;
A
#
# COMPACT_ATOMS: atom_id res chain seq x y z
N MET A 1 -4.83 -15.56 9.74
CA MET A 1 -5.93 -15.94 8.82
C MET A 1 -6.62 -14.75 8.17
N ARG A 2 -7.04 -13.70 8.91
CA ARG A 2 -7.81 -12.58 8.35
C ARG A 2 -7.13 -11.80 7.23
N VAL A 3 -5.88 -11.37 7.40
CA VAL A 3 -5.12 -10.63 6.37
C VAL A 3 -5.05 -11.40 5.05
N ALA A 4 -4.68 -12.69 5.10
CA ALA A 4 -4.58 -13.52 3.90
C ALA A 4 -5.92 -13.72 3.18
N GLU A 5 -7.03 -13.75 3.92
CA GLU A 5 -8.38 -13.82 3.33
C GLU A 5 -8.74 -12.53 2.59
N LEU A 6 -8.48 -11.37 3.21
CA LEU A 6 -8.75 -10.06 2.63
C LEU A 6 -7.89 -9.81 1.37
N LEU A 7 -6.60 -10.15 1.42
CA LEU A 7 -5.70 -10.04 0.26
C LEU A 7 -6.22 -10.85 -0.95
N LYS A 8 -6.83 -12.02 -0.72
CA LYS A 8 -7.41 -12.84 -1.81
C LYS A 8 -8.64 -12.22 -2.47
N ARG A 9 -9.30 -11.28 -1.79
CA ARG A 9 -10.53 -10.62 -2.26
C ARG A 9 -10.33 -9.13 -2.45
N ILE A 10 -9.09 -8.70 -2.66
CA ILE A 10 -8.76 -7.28 -2.76
C ILE A 10 -9.50 -6.57 -3.89
N ASP A 11 -9.86 -7.31 -4.95
CA ASP A 11 -10.59 -6.81 -6.12
C ASP A 11 -12.12 -6.99 -6.01
N ALA A 12 -12.61 -7.61 -4.93
CA ALA A 12 -14.02 -7.97 -4.84
C ALA A 12 -14.90 -6.76 -4.49
N ALA A 13 -15.98 -6.59 -5.25
CA ALA A 13 -16.99 -5.55 -5.03
C ALA A 13 -16.40 -4.14 -4.97
N ALA A 14 -15.59 -3.80 -5.97
CA ALA A 14 -15.12 -2.43 -6.16
C ALA A 14 -16.29 -1.45 -6.21
N ASP A 15 -16.09 -0.28 -5.60
CA ASP A 15 -17.08 0.79 -5.61
C ASP A 15 -17.23 1.33 -7.04
N GLU A 16 -18.45 1.29 -7.59
CA GLU A 16 -18.73 1.70 -8.97
C GLU A 16 -18.35 3.17 -9.25
N LEU A 17 -18.32 4.02 -8.22
CA LEU A 17 -17.92 5.43 -8.34
C LEU A 17 -16.45 5.66 -7.97
N HIS A 18 -15.82 4.67 -7.32
CA HIS A 18 -14.45 4.71 -6.85
C HIS A 18 -13.78 3.36 -7.07
N VAL A 19 -13.52 3.04 -8.35
CA VAL A 19 -13.00 1.74 -8.80
C VAL A 19 -11.66 1.33 -8.18
N ASP A 20 -10.99 2.24 -7.48
CA ASP A 20 -9.75 2.00 -6.75
C ASP A 20 -9.98 1.58 -5.28
N ARG A 21 -11.24 1.42 -4.87
CA ARG A 21 -11.65 1.10 -3.50
C ARG A 21 -12.51 -0.15 -3.45
N THR A 22 -12.15 -1.05 -2.55
CA THR A 22 -12.94 -2.23 -2.21
C THR A 22 -13.13 -2.34 -0.69
N PRO A 23 -14.15 -3.05 -0.21
CA PRO A 23 -14.30 -3.34 1.21
C PRO A 23 -13.07 -4.02 1.82
N ALA A 24 -12.44 -4.94 1.07
CA ALA A 24 -11.25 -5.64 1.54
C ALA A 24 -10.04 -4.70 1.67
N ALA A 25 -9.83 -3.79 0.69
CA ALA A 25 -8.80 -2.77 0.75
C ALA A 25 -8.96 -1.86 1.99
N ASN A 26 -10.19 -1.37 2.24
CA ASN A 26 -10.48 -0.52 3.39
C ASN A 26 -10.20 -1.21 4.73
N GLU A 27 -10.52 -2.50 4.84
CA GLU A 27 -10.25 -3.27 6.04
C GLU A 27 -8.75 -3.55 6.22
N LEU A 28 -8.01 -3.81 5.13
CA LEU A 28 -6.55 -3.96 5.18
C LEU A 28 -5.87 -2.67 5.65
N VAL A 29 -6.35 -1.48 5.22
CA VAL A 29 -5.88 -0.19 5.75
C VAL A 29 -6.10 -0.10 7.26
N THR A 30 -7.25 -0.57 7.75
CA THR A 30 -7.56 -0.59 9.19
C THR A 30 -6.65 -1.55 9.97
N ILE A 31 -6.27 -2.69 9.37
CA ILE A 31 -5.35 -3.66 9.98
C ILE A 31 -3.92 -3.13 10.01
N GLY A 32 -3.49 -2.38 9.00
CA GLY A 32 -2.18 -1.73 8.96
C GLY A 32 -1.03 -2.65 8.55
N ARG A 33 0.16 -2.43 9.14
CA ARG A 33 1.44 -3.03 8.71
C ARG A 33 1.45 -4.54 8.42
N PRO A 34 0.73 -5.42 9.16
CA PRO A 34 0.73 -6.85 8.87
C PRO A 34 0.30 -7.20 7.43
N ALA A 35 -0.39 -6.30 6.72
CA ALA A 35 -0.79 -6.49 5.33
C ALA A 35 0.32 -6.17 4.30
N LEU A 36 1.30 -5.34 4.64
CA LEU A 36 2.26 -4.77 3.67
C LEU A 36 3.02 -5.82 2.84
N PRO A 37 3.56 -6.92 3.42
CA PRO A 37 4.27 -7.91 2.62
C PRO A 37 3.38 -8.60 1.58
N GLY A 38 2.11 -8.85 1.93
CA GLY A 38 1.15 -9.44 1.01
C GLY A 38 0.75 -8.48 -0.10
N LEU A 39 0.61 -7.19 0.21
CA LEU A 39 0.31 -6.15 -0.77
C LEU A 39 1.44 -5.97 -1.79
N LEU A 40 2.72 -6.07 -1.39
CA LEU A 40 3.84 -6.04 -2.34
C LEU A 40 3.82 -7.21 -3.34
N ASN A 41 3.27 -8.36 -2.95
CA ASN A 41 3.09 -9.47 -3.89
C ASN A 41 1.95 -9.17 -4.89
N LEU A 42 0.89 -8.52 -4.45
CA LEU A 42 -0.24 -8.12 -5.32
C LEU A 42 0.13 -6.96 -6.25
N MET A 43 0.99 -6.03 -5.81
CA MET A 43 1.59 -5.01 -6.68
C MET A 43 2.50 -5.60 -7.77
N ALA A 44 2.93 -6.85 -7.64
CA ALA A 44 3.63 -7.59 -8.70
C ALA A 44 2.69 -8.37 -9.64
N SER A 45 1.36 -8.26 -9.46
CA SER A 45 0.38 -9.00 -10.26
C SER A 45 0.42 -8.60 -11.74
N SER A 46 0.15 -9.55 -12.63
CA SER A 46 -0.09 -9.27 -14.04
C SER A 46 -1.42 -8.54 -14.28
N ASN A 47 -2.39 -8.68 -13.37
CA ASN A 47 -3.66 -7.96 -13.42
C ASN A 47 -3.47 -6.52 -12.92
N GLU A 48 -3.83 -5.56 -13.77
CA GLU A 48 -3.72 -4.13 -13.56
C GLU A 48 -4.58 -3.59 -12.41
N GLU A 49 -5.84 -4.02 -12.35
CA GLU A 49 -6.78 -3.67 -11.28
C GLU A 49 -6.27 -4.16 -9.91
N THR A 50 -5.73 -5.38 -9.85
CA THR A 50 -5.09 -5.90 -8.63
C THR A 50 -3.93 -5.02 -8.18
N ARG A 51 -3.12 -4.50 -9.12
CA ARG A 51 -2.02 -3.59 -8.78
C ARG A 51 -2.52 -2.25 -8.26
N LEU A 52 -3.55 -1.68 -8.90
CA LEU A 52 -4.19 -0.45 -8.46
C LEU A 52 -4.70 -0.57 -7.02
N HIS A 53 -5.51 -1.59 -6.73
CA HIS A 53 -6.05 -1.81 -5.39
C HIS A 53 -4.94 -2.05 -4.36
N ALA A 54 -3.91 -2.84 -4.71
CA ALA A 54 -2.80 -3.11 -3.81
C ALA A 54 -1.98 -1.85 -3.51
N GLN A 55 -1.69 -1.03 -4.52
CA GLN A 55 -1.02 0.26 -4.35
C GLN A 55 -1.82 1.18 -3.43
N ARG A 56 -3.11 1.39 -3.70
CA ARG A 56 -3.96 2.30 -2.91
C ARG A 56 -4.09 1.85 -1.46
N THR A 57 -4.20 0.55 -1.24
CA THR A 57 -4.20 -0.02 0.11
C THR A 57 -2.87 0.21 0.81
N PHE A 58 -1.74 -0.01 0.12
CA PHE A 58 -0.40 0.18 0.67
C PHE A 58 -0.14 1.66 1.01
N GLU A 59 -0.48 2.59 0.11
CA GLU A 59 -0.45 4.03 0.37
C GLU A 59 -1.31 4.38 1.59
N GLY A 60 -2.54 3.88 1.65
CA GLY A 60 -3.48 4.11 2.75
C GLY A 60 -2.92 3.71 4.12
N ILE A 61 -2.28 2.55 4.22
CA ILE A 61 -1.63 2.10 5.45
C ILE A 61 -0.53 3.09 5.88
N LEU A 62 0.37 3.46 4.96
CA LEU A 62 1.47 4.39 5.27
C LEU A 62 0.95 5.78 5.65
N MET A 63 -0.07 6.28 4.95
CA MET A 63 -0.68 7.57 5.26
C MET A 63 -1.29 7.56 6.66
N VAL A 64 -2.02 6.50 7.04
CA VAL A 64 -2.62 6.35 8.38
C VAL A 64 -1.54 6.30 9.47
N GLU A 65 -0.43 5.59 9.25
CA GLU A 65 0.72 5.61 10.17
C GLU A 65 1.32 7.01 10.36
N MET A 66 1.14 7.88 9.37
CA MET A 66 1.61 9.27 9.37
C MET A 66 0.51 10.27 9.73
N GLY A 67 -0.58 9.82 10.34
CA GLY A 67 -1.62 10.67 10.90
C GLY A 67 -2.73 11.07 9.92
N PHE A 68 -2.84 10.43 8.77
CA PHE A 68 -4.00 10.58 7.90
C PHE A 68 -5.26 9.99 8.56
N VAL A 69 -6.34 10.76 8.54
CA VAL A 69 -7.66 10.33 8.99
C VAL A 69 -8.62 10.38 7.78
N PRO A 70 -9.20 9.24 7.38
CA PRO A 70 -10.17 9.20 6.29
C PRO A 70 -11.29 10.23 6.46
N GLY A 71 -11.56 11.00 5.40
CA GLY A 71 -12.56 12.08 5.41
C GLY A 71 -12.14 13.36 6.15
N ARG A 72 -10.95 13.40 6.77
CA ARG A 72 -10.43 14.60 7.47
C ARG A 72 -9.04 15.04 6.99
N GLY A 73 -8.29 14.17 6.31
CA GLY A 73 -6.94 14.46 5.85
C GLY A 73 -5.87 14.20 6.91
N PHE A 74 -4.66 14.71 6.69
CA PHE A 74 -3.57 14.61 7.66
C PHE A 74 -3.84 15.47 8.89
N SER A 75 -3.79 14.83 10.06
CA SER A 75 -3.96 15.50 11.35
C SER A 75 -2.66 16.08 11.91
N THR A 76 -1.50 15.69 11.37
CA THR A 76 -0.19 16.25 11.73
C THR A 76 0.30 17.18 10.62
N PRO A 77 0.96 18.31 10.97
CA PRO A 77 1.42 19.29 9.98
C PRO A 77 2.42 18.74 8.94
N ASP A 78 3.19 17.70 9.29
CA ASP A 78 4.25 17.11 8.47
C ASP A 78 3.89 15.74 7.90
N GLY A 79 2.70 15.20 8.19
CA GLY A 79 2.33 13.83 7.83
C GLY A 79 2.35 13.58 6.32
N GLU A 80 1.82 14.54 5.56
CA GLU A 80 1.81 14.47 4.09
C GLU A 80 3.23 14.54 3.51
N ASP A 81 4.07 15.44 4.01
CA ASP A 81 5.45 15.60 3.55
C ASP A 81 6.28 14.35 3.87
N ARG A 82 6.08 13.75 5.05
CA ARG A 82 6.71 12.48 5.42
C ARG A 82 6.27 11.34 4.51
N PHE A 83 4.98 11.27 4.17
CA PHE A 83 4.46 10.27 3.25
C PHE A 83 5.09 10.43 1.86
N ARG A 84 5.09 11.66 1.32
CA ARG A 84 5.68 11.96 0.01
C ARG A 84 7.17 11.64 -0.02
N ALA A 85 7.93 12.05 1.01
CA ALA A 85 9.36 11.75 1.11
C ALA A 85 9.62 10.23 1.19
N LEU A 86 8.81 9.49 1.95
CA LEU A 86 8.89 8.04 2.01
C LEU A 86 8.62 7.43 0.63
N TRP A 87 7.48 7.76 0.01
CA TRP A 87 7.02 7.22 -1.26
C TRP A 87 8.02 7.47 -2.40
N THR A 88 8.43 8.73 -2.58
CA THR A 88 9.40 9.12 -3.61
C THR A 88 10.77 8.51 -3.37
N GLY A 89 11.20 8.40 -2.11
CA GLY A 89 12.48 7.76 -1.78
C GLY A 89 12.53 6.26 -2.10
N ARG A 90 11.38 5.60 -2.36
CA ARG A 90 11.29 4.17 -2.72
C ARG A 90 10.86 3.95 -4.17
N GLY A 91 11.03 4.97 -5.01
CA GLY A 91 10.85 4.85 -6.45
C GLY A 91 9.49 5.28 -6.97
N SER A 92 8.59 5.78 -6.11
CA SER A 92 7.24 6.23 -6.51
C SER A 92 6.51 5.18 -7.35
N TYR A 93 6.27 4.00 -6.78
CA TYR A 93 5.59 2.92 -7.51
C TYR A 93 4.32 3.44 -8.18
N ASP A 94 4.12 3.04 -9.44
CA ASP A 94 2.94 3.35 -10.23
C ASP A 94 2.42 2.06 -10.86
N TRP A 95 1.16 1.70 -10.57
CA TRP A 95 0.52 0.47 -11.00
C TRP A 95 0.39 0.35 -12.52
N ASP A 96 0.37 1.47 -13.23
CA ASP A 96 0.23 1.54 -14.70
C ASP A 96 1.57 1.76 -15.41
N ALA A 97 2.67 1.89 -14.66
CA ALA A 97 3.99 2.00 -15.28
C ALA A 97 4.43 0.69 -15.95
N ASP A 98 5.43 0.80 -16.82
CA ASP A 98 6.09 -0.35 -17.42
C ASP A 98 6.63 -1.32 -16.36
N GLU A 99 6.76 -2.59 -16.74
CA GLU A 99 7.17 -3.66 -15.83
C GLU A 99 8.52 -3.37 -15.15
N ASP A 100 9.51 -2.89 -15.90
CA ASP A 100 10.83 -2.59 -15.35
C ASP A 100 10.76 -1.49 -14.27
N ALA A 101 9.94 -0.44 -14.48
CA ALA A 101 9.73 0.62 -13.50
C ALA A 101 9.02 0.10 -12.23
N ARG A 102 8.01 -0.76 -12.41
CA ARG A 102 7.31 -1.42 -11.30
C ARG A 102 8.26 -2.31 -10.49
N GLU A 103 9.07 -3.12 -11.17
CA GLU A 103 10.02 -4.03 -10.53
C GLU A 103 11.09 -3.28 -9.71
N ARG A 104 11.66 -2.19 -10.25
CA ARG A 104 12.62 -1.34 -9.51
C ARG A 104 12.03 -0.80 -8.22
N SER A 105 10.80 -0.29 -8.28
CA SER A 105 10.10 0.25 -7.11
C SER A 105 9.77 -0.85 -6.10
N LEU A 106 9.30 -2.01 -6.57
CA LEU A 106 9.04 -3.17 -5.71
C LEU A 106 10.30 -3.66 -4.99
N ALA A 107 11.45 -3.68 -5.67
CA ALA A 107 12.72 -4.04 -5.06
C ALA A 107 13.10 -3.07 -3.92
N ALA A 108 12.93 -1.76 -4.14
CA ALA A 108 13.17 -0.75 -3.11
C ALA A 108 12.23 -0.91 -1.90
N TRP A 109 10.94 -1.18 -2.13
CA TRP A 109 9.97 -1.40 -1.05
C TRP A 109 10.24 -2.67 -0.24
N ARG A 110 10.60 -3.77 -0.91
CA ARG A 110 10.99 -5.02 -0.22
C ARG A 110 12.22 -4.82 0.66
N ALA A 111 13.25 -4.17 0.12
CA ALA A 111 14.46 -3.86 0.88
C ALA A 111 14.16 -2.97 2.10
N TRP A 112 13.25 -2.01 1.97
CA TRP A 112 12.82 -1.15 3.07
C TRP A 112 12.10 -1.95 4.18
N LEU A 113 11.12 -2.80 3.83
CA LEU A 113 10.43 -3.65 4.82
C LEU A 113 11.39 -4.59 5.54
N ASP A 114 12.36 -5.15 4.82
CA ASP A 114 13.36 -6.05 5.41
C ASP A 114 14.27 -5.32 6.41
N MET A 115 14.70 -4.10 6.10
CA MET A 115 15.48 -3.26 7.02
C MET A 115 14.68 -2.87 8.26
N ASP A 116 13.41 -2.51 8.07
CA ASP A 116 12.51 -2.11 9.14
C ASP A 116 12.23 -3.27 10.11
N ASN A 117 11.94 -4.47 9.59
CA ASN A 117 11.77 -5.68 10.41
C ASN A 117 13.02 -6.05 11.21
N ARG A 118 14.22 -5.86 10.64
CA ARG A 118 15.49 -6.06 11.36
C ARG A 118 15.70 -5.03 12.46
N SER A 119 15.29 -3.79 12.24
CA SER A 119 15.42 -2.71 13.23
C SER A 119 14.42 -2.83 14.39
N ALA A 120 13.31 -3.53 14.17
CA ALA A 120 12.30 -3.84 15.17
C ALA A 120 12.62 -5.09 16.02
N SER A 121 13.64 -5.86 15.66
CA SER A 121 14.12 -7.02 16.43
C SER A 121 15.36 -6.59 17.25
N PRO A 122 15.35 -6.68 18.60
CA PRO A 122 16.47 -6.26 19.44
C PRO A 122 17.73 -7.14 19.30
#